data_AF-A0A382DL13-F1
#
_entry.id   AF-A0A382DL13-F1
#
_cell.length_a   1.000
_cell.length_b   1.000
_cell.length_c   1.000
_cell.angle_alpha   90.00
_cell.angle_beta   90.00
_cell.angle_gamma   90.00
#
_symmetry.space_group_name_H-M   'P 1'
#
loop_
_entity.id
_entity.type
_entity.pdbx_description
1 polymer ?
#
loop_
_entity_poly.entity_id
_entity_poly.type
_entity_poly.pdbx_seq_one_letter_code
_entity_poly.pdbx_strand_id
1 'polypeptide(L)'
;VEECVRRLKRYHYSLKRLHQVFNNRIPSEPVYELKMTFSLHAYYCAEHVAALRQRVGEMREPPLGLESVPDKHLEILFDEILAAPTTVELLLGVYEVALPSLQNALQEHLVDTNPLADHPSVRMIRFALLEIGEMLALGQATINELVNEKQRTQSQSWLGLLNQCLANADATGEPAQQTVKRQHSATPYQYDGVPRRDERFPDPYNMGVNAESFLYDEQYPPEPKTLMMFYKRLREIDVPEMMSSIIAETPGKPWDYYRDMTRQLWDEARHAMMGEVGFINLGIDWP
;
A
#
# COMPACT_ATOMS: atom_id res chain seq x y z
N VAL A 1 24.42 -7.63 -16.63
CA VAL A 1 23.92 -8.37 -15.44
C VAL A 1 23.85 -7.45 -14.23
N GLU A 2 24.94 -6.77 -13.87
CA GLU A 2 25.00 -5.82 -12.75
C GLU A 2 23.91 -4.73 -12.80
N GLU A 3 23.71 -4.09 -13.96
CA GLU A 3 22.68 -3.06 -14.13
C GLU A 3 21.26 -3.61 -13.93
N CYS A 4 20.97 -4.83 -14.40
CA CYS A 4 19.69 -5.48 -14.16
C CYS A 4 19.49 -5.77 -12.66
N VAL A 5 20.51 -6.31 -11.97
CA VAL A 5 20.46 -6.51 -10.51
C VAL A 5 20.21 -5.19 -9.78
N ARG A 6 20.88 -4.10 -10.19
CA ARG A 6 20.71 -2.77 -9.60
C ARG A 6 19.26 -2.28 -9.74
N ARG A 7 18.67 -2.39 -10.94
CA ARG A 7 17.27 -2.03 -11.22
C ARG A 7 16.29 -2.86 -10.39
N LEU A 8 16.46 -4.19 -10.37
CA LEU A 8 15.61 -5.10 -9.59
C LEU A 8 15.63 -4.79 -8.09
N LYS A 9 16.80 -4.45 -7.52
CA LYS A 9 16.91 -4.01 -6.12
C LYS A 9 16.14 -2.72 -5.84
N ARG A 10 16.15 -1.76 -6.77
CA ARG A 10 15.35 -0.53 -6.64
C ARG A 10 13.86 -0.83 -6.67
N TYR A 11 13.39 -1.68 -7.58
CA TYR A 11 11.97 -2.09 -7.61
C TYR A 11 11.56 -2.81 -6.33
N HIS A 12 12.40 -3.74 -5.86
CA HIS A 12 12.18 -4.45 -4.60
C HIS A 12 12.07 -3.47 -3.43
N TYR A 13 13.00 -2.52 -3.33
CA TYR A 13 12.98 -1.50 -2.29
C TYR A 13 11.73 -0.63 -2.36
N SER A 14 11.36 -0.14 -3.55
CA SER A 14 10.17 0.70 -3.74
C SER A 14 8.89 -0.03 -3.35
N LEU A 15 8.71 -1.28 -3.78
CA LEU A 15 7.54 -2.08 -3.41
C LEU A 15 7.52 -2.42 -1.91
N LYS A 16 8.68 -2.71 -1.31
CA LYS A 16 8.79 -2.94 0.14
C LYS A 16 8.40 -1.69 0.94
N ARG A 17 8.81 -0.51 0.48
CA ARG A 17 8.44 0.76 1.11
C ARG A 17 6.98 1.14 0.87
N LEU A 18 6.44 0.88 -0.32
CA LEU A 18 5.00 1.04 -0.60
C LEU A 18 4.16 0.12 0.27
N HIS A 19 4.55 -1.16 0.42
CA HIS A 19 3.94 -2.09 1.36
C HIS A 19 3.89 -1.51 2.78
N GLN A 20 5.03 -1.01 3.28
CA GLN A 20 5.09 -0.37 4.60
C GLN A 20 4.17 0.84 4.70
N VAL A 21 4.13 1.70 3.69
CA VAL A 21 3.25 2.88 3.64
C VAL A 21 1.79 2.46 3.70
N PHE A 22 1.36 1.55 2.82
CA PHE A 22 -0.03 1.09 2.80
C PHE A 22 -0.40 0.40 4.11
N ASN A 23 0.43 -0.51 4.61
CA ASN A 23 0.17 -1.20 5.87
C ASN A 23 0.05 -0.23 7.03
N ASN A 24 1.06 0.61 7.27
CA ASN A 24 1.16 1.41 8.48
C ASN A 24 0.11 2.52 8.58
N ARG A 25 -0.51 2.88 7.45
CA ARG A 25 -1.53 3.93 7.41
C ARG A 25 -2.94 3.42 7.70
N ILE A 26 -3.18 2.10 7.62
CA ILE A 26 -4.52 1.50 7.77
C ILE A 26 -5.21 1.92 9.09
N PRO A 27 -4.62 1.79 10.29
CA PRO A 27 -5.37 2.10 11.51
C PRO A 27 -5.68 3.59 11.62
N SER A 28 -4.69 4.45 11.35
CA SER A 28 -4.83 5.91 11.43
C SER A 28 -5.65 6.56 10.31
N GLU A 29 -5.98 5.84 9.24
CA GLU A 29 -6.77 6.35 8.12
C GLU A 29 -8.27 6.32 8.46
N PRO A 30 -8.99 7.45 8.53
CA PRO A 30 -10.41 7.44 8.87
C PRO A 30 -11.34 6.83 7.81
N VAL A 31 -11.02 6.97 6.52
CA VAL A 31 -11.93 6.57 5.43
C VAL A 31 -11.91 5.05 5.24
N TYR A 32 -13.06 4.40 5.43
CA TYR A 32 -13.18 2.94 5.32
C TYR A 32 -12.68 2.39 3.97
N GLU A 33 -13.08 3.00 2.85
CA GLU A 33 -12.69 2.56 1.50
C GLU A 33 -11.17 2.64 1.29
N LEU A 34 -10.51 3.62 1.91
CA LEU A 34 -9.06 3.75 1.86
C LEU A 34 -8.38 2.66 2.66
N LYS A 35 -8.90 2.26 3.83
CA LYS A 35 -8.37 1.11 4.58
C LYS A 35 -8.43 -0.17 3.76
N MET A 36 -9.56 -0.41 3.08
CA MET A 36 -9.75 -1.60 2.23
C MET A 36 -8.79 -1.55 1.04
N THR A 37 -8.69 -0.39 0.39
CA THR A 37 -7.78 -0.14 -0.74
C THR A 37 -6.31 -0.33 -0.34
N PHE A 38 -5.89 0.21 0.81
CA PHE A 38 -4.53 0.05 1.31
C PHE A 38 -4.22 -1.41 1.68
N SER A 39 -5.20 -2.17 2.15
CA SER A 39 -5.05 -3.61 2.41
C SER A 39 -4.77 -4.38 1.11
N LEU A 40 -5.51 -4.10 0.02
CA LEU A 40 -5.26 -4.67 -1.31
C LEU A 40 -3.89 -4.27 -1.86
N HIS A 41 -3.56 -2.98 -1.80
CA HIS A 41 -2.31 -2.45 -2.35
C HIS A 41 -1.08 -2.96 -1.58
N ALA A 42 -1.19 -3.13 -0.25
CA ALA A 42 -0.19 -3.80 0.56
C ALA A 42 -0.01 -5.25 0.07
N TYR A 43 -1.10 -5.99 -0.17
CA TYR A 43 -1.04 -7.37 -0.67
C TYR A 43 -0.31 -7.47 -2.02
N TYR A 44 -0.67 -6.66 -3.02
CA TYR A 44 0.04 -6.62 -4.30
C TYR A 44 1.54 -6.32 -4.12
N CYS A 45 1.87 -5.33 -3.30
CA CYS A 45 3.27 -5.02 -3.00
C CYS A 45 3.98 -6.22 -2.35
N ALA A 46 3.34 -6.92 -1.41
CA ALA A 46 3.94 -8.06 -0.71
C ALA A 46 4.27 -9.23 -1.65
N GLU A 47 3.36 -9.55 -2.57
CA GLU A 47 3.54 -10.58 -3.60
C GLU A 47 4.68 -10.20 -4.57
N HIS A 48 4.72 -8.96 -5.04
CA HIS A 48 5.78 -8.50 -5.94
C HIS A 48 7.15 -8.42 -5.28
N VAL A 49 7.24 -8.03 -4.01
CA VAL A 49 8.51 -8.07 -3.27
C VAL A 49 9.01 -9.50 -3.15
N ALA A 50 8.13 -10.47 -2.87
CA ALA A 50 8.50 -11.88 -2.81
C ALA A 50 9.03 -12.39 -4.16
N ALA A 51 8.33 -12.07 -5.25
CA ALA A 51 8.76 -12.43 -6.60
C ALA A 51 10.12 -11.82 -6.97
N LEU A 52 10.33 -10.53 -6.67
CA LEU A 52 11.60 -9.84 -6.91
C LEU A 52 12.74 -10.42 -6.06
N ARG A 53 12.48 -10.76 -4.80
CA ARG A 53 13.46 -11.39 -3.91
C ARG A 53 13.91 -12.73 -4.47
N GLN A 54 12.97 -13.57 -4.90
CA GLN A 54 13.29 -14.84 -5.56
C GLN A 54 14.11 -14.59 -6.83
N ARG A 55 13.68 -13.66 -7.69
CA ARG A 55 14.36 -13.37 -8.96
C ARG A 55 15.80 -12.91 -8.76
N VAL A 56 16.05 -12.01 -7.81
CA VAL A 56 17.41 -11.55 -7.50
C VAL A 56 18.27 -12.70 -6.95
N GLY A 57 17.69 -13.61 -6.16
CA GLY A 57 18.37 -14.80 -5.65
C GLY A 57 18.82 -15.80 -6.73
N GLU A 58 18.16 -15.80 -7.90
CA GLU A 58 18.52 -16.65 -9.05
C GLU A 58 19.66 -16.10 -9.90
N MET A 59 20.12 -14.85 -9.68
CA MET A 59 21.15 -14.21 -10.50
C MET A 59 22.57 -14.65 -10.09
N ARG A 60 23.48 -14.78 -11.08
CA ARG A 60 24.76 -15.52 -11.00
C ARG A 60 25.83 -14.99 -10.03
N GLU A 61 25.61 -13.85 -9.40
CA GLU A 61 26.37 -13.41 -8.22
C GLU A 61 25.35 -12.87 -7.23
N PRO A 62 25.15 -13.50 -6.07
CA PRO A 62 24.30 -12.92 -5.05
C PRO A 62 24.95 -11.63 -4.57
N PRO A 63 24.18 -10.55 -4.47
CA PRO A 63 24.32 -9.73 -3.29
C PRO A 63 23.10 -9.88 -2.40
N LEU A 64 23.37 -10.36 -1.18
CA LEU A 64 22.50 -10.41 0.01
C LEU A 64 21.92 -9.04 0.42
N GLY A 65 22.30 -7.94 -0.24
CA GLY A 65 21.93 -6.57 0.07
C GLY A 65 20.53 -6.15 -0.36
N LEU A 66 19.56 -7.08 -0.44
CA LEU A 66 18.13 -6.73 -0.60
C LEU A 66 17.58 -5.98 0.61
N GLU A 67 18.23 -6.12 1.77
CA GLU A 67 17.92 -5.34 2.97
C GLU A 67 18.60 -3.96 3.01
N SER A 68 19.52 -3.69 2.07
CA SER A 68 20.22 -2.40 2.00
C SER A 68 19.38 -1.38 1.22
N VAL A 69 19.45 -0.11 1.64
CA VAL A 69 18.89 1.02 0.90
C VAL A 69 19.68 1.17 -0.41
N PRO A 70 19.04 1.05 -1.60
CA PRO A 70 19.75 1.13 -2.87
C PRO A 70 20.12 2.57 -3.26
N ASP A 71 19.40 3.56 -2.73
CA ASP A 71 19.60 4.99 -3.00
C ASP A 71 19.07 5.84 -1.84
N LYS A 72 19.85 6.82 -1.37
CA LYS A 72 19.47 7.69 -0.24
C LYS A 72 18.30 8.61 -0.57
N HIS A 73 18.13 9.02 -1.83
CA HIS A 73 17.01 9.86 -2.24
C HIS A 73 15.71 9.05 -2.33
N LEU A 74 15.79 7.76 -2.68
CA LEU A 74 14.63 6.86 -2.56
C LEU A 74 14.26 6.65 -1.09
N GLU A 75 15.23 6.56 -0.18
CA GLU A 75 14.96 6.54 1.26
C GLU A 75 14.23 7.80 1.73
N ILE A 76 14.73 8.98 1.37
CA ILE A 76 14.07 10.25 1.69
C ILE A 76 12.64 10.28 1.13
N LEU A 77 12.44 9.93 -0.16
CA LEU A 77 11.13 9.90 -0.80
C LEU A 77 10.12 9.10 0.01
N PHE A 78 10.45 7.85 0.35
CA PHE A 78 9.51 6.97 1.05
C PHE A 78 9.36 7.29 2.53
N ASP A 79 10.37 7.87 3.18
CA ASP A 79 10.21 8.38 4.53
C ASP A 79 9.30 9.61 4.57
N GLU A 80 9.40 10.52 3.59
CA GLU A 80 8.51 11.68 3.46
C GLU A 80 7.06 11.25 3.22
N ILE A 81 6.83 10.29 2.33
CA ILE A 81 5.48 9.75 2.06
C ILE A 81 4.92 9.06 3.30
N LEU A 82 5.71 8.22 3.98
CA LEU A 82 5.27 7.53 5.19
C LEU A 82 4.91 8.51 6.31
N ALA A 83 5.66 9.61 6.42
CA ALA A 83 5.45 10.67 7.41
C ALA A 83 4.44 11.73 6.97
N ALA A 84 3.75 11.57 5.84
CA ALA A 84 2.76 12.54 5.36
C ALA A 84 1.70 12.82 6.44
N PRO A 85 1.48 14.09 6.83
CA PRO A 85 0.63 14.43 7.97
C PRO A 85 -0.86 14.33 7.64
N THR A 86 -1.22 14.28 6.36
CA THR A 86 -2.61 14.22 5.89
C THR A 86 -2.84 13.08 4.93
N THR A 87 -4.07 12.54 4.90
CA THR A 87 -4.50 11.57 3.89
C THR A 87 -4.29 12.12 2.47
N VAL A 88 -4.53 13.42 2.25
CA VAL A 88 -4.33 14.04 0.93
C VAL A 88 -2.87 13.97 0.47
N GLU A 89 -1.92 14.40 1.30
CA GLU A 89 -0.51 14.33 0.94
C GLU A 89 -0.05 12.88 0.76
N LEU A 90 -0.54 11.95 1.58
CA LEU A 90 -0.27 10.52 1.40
C LEU A 90 -0.73 10.04 0.02
N LEU A 91 -1.98 10.33 -0.36
CA LEU A 91 -2.55 9.93 -1.66
C LEU A 91 -1.75 10.53 -2.81
N LEU A 92 -1.44 11.83 -2.77
CA LEU A 92 -0.68 12.50 -3.82
C LEU A 92 0.74 11.93 -3.93
N GLY A 93 1.44 11.73 -2.80
CA GLY A 93 2.80 11.19 -2.79
C GLY A 93 2.87 9.75 -3.31
N VAL A 94 1.89 8.91 -2.97
CA VAL A 94 1.84 7.52 -3.43
C VAL A 94 1.43 7.44 -4.90
N TYR A 95 0.30 8.02 -5.28
CA TYR A 95 -0.34 7.78 -6.58
C TYR A 95 0.07 8.75 -7.68
N GLU A 96 0.59 9.94 -7.37
CA GLU A 96 1.11 10.88 -8.39
C GLU A 96 2.63 10.86 -8.50
N VAL A 97 3.34 10.29 -7.51
CA VAL A 97 4.82 10.31 -7.49
C VAL A 97 5.41 8.90 -7.43
N ALA A 98 5.23 8.16 -6.34
CA ALA A 98 5.94 6.89 -6.14
C ALA A 98 5.52 5.77 -7.09
N LEU A 99 4.22 5.51 -7.24
CA LEU A 99 3.71 4.46 -8.14
C LEU A 99 3.95 4.79 -9.62
N PRO A 100 3.69 6.03 -10.11
CA PRO A 100 4.01 6.38 -11.50
C PRO A 100 5.51 6.24 -11.81
N SER A 101 6.39 6.66 -10.90
CA SER A 101 7.82 6.48 -11.07
C SER A 101 8.22 5.00 -11.16
N LEU A 102 7.68 4.15 -10.29
CA LEU A 102 7.91 2.71 -10.34
C LEU A 102 7.38 2.11 -11.66
N GLN A 103 6.17 2.50 -12.09
CA GLN A 103 5.60 2.05 -13.37
C GLN A 103 6.51 2.42 -14.54
N ASN A 104 6.96 3.67 -14.62
CA ASN A 104 7.84 4.15 -15.68
C ASN A 104 9.15 3.36 -15.68
N ALA A 105 9.79 3.19 -14.51
CA ALA A 105 11.05 2.48 -14.42
C ALA A 105 10.92 0.99 -14.80
N LEU A 106 9.77 0.35 -14.53
CA LEU A 106 9.47 -1.01 -14.97
C LEU A 106 9.23 -1.09 -16.48
N GLN A 107 8.54 -0.11 -17.07
CA GLN A 107 8.33 -0.02 -18.52
C GLN A 107 9.64 0.21 -19.26
N GLU A 108 10.51 1.10 -18.77
CA GLU A 108 11.85 1.34 -19.30
C GLU A 108 12.70 0.07 -19.25
N HIS A 109 12.62 -0.73 -18.17
CA HIS A 109 13.31 -2.02 -18.12
C HIS A 109 12.89 -2.94 -19.27
N LEU A 110 11.59 -3.01 -19.59
CA LEU A 110 11.11 -3.83 -20.69
C LEU A 110 11.62 -3.36 -22.06
N VAL A 111 11.85 -2.06 -22.22
CA VAL A 111 12.40 -1.48 -23.45
C VAL A 111 13.91 -1.75 -23.57
N ASP A 112 14.65 -1.57 -22.48
CA ASP A 112 16.12 -1.61 -22.50
C ASP A 112 16.70 -3.03 -22.45
N THR A 113 16.00 -3.97 -21.81
CA THR A 113 16.56 -5.30 -21.54
C THR A 113 16.52 -6.21 -22.76
N ASN A 114 17.46 -7.15 -22.85
CA ASN A 114 17.39 -8.18 -23.88
C ASN A 114 16.33 -9.22 -23.49
N PRO A 115 15.26 -9.41 -24.29
CA PRO A 115 14.12 -10.24 -23.91
C PRO A 115 14.43 -11.74 -23.85
N LEU A 116 15.50 -12.20 -24.50
CA LEU A 116 15.95 -13.60 -24.43
C LEU A 116 16.81 -13.84 -23.19
N ALA A 117 17.78 -12.95 -22.93
CA ALA A 117 18.73 -13.11 -21.83
C ALA A 117 18.10 -12.83 -20.46
N ASP A 118 17.16 -11.88 -20.39
CA ASP A 118 16.49 -11.46 -19.15
C ASP A 118 15.00 -11.83 -19.13
N HIS A 119 14.62 -12.85 -19.91
CA HIS A 119 13.24 -13.31 -20.03
C HIS A 119 12.51 -13.52 -18.68
N PRO A 120 13.14 -14.10 -17.63
CA PRO A 120 12.47 -14.26 -16.33
C PRO A 120 12.04 -12.92 -15.71
N SER A 121 12.90 -11.89 -15.79
CA SER A 121 12.56 -10.55 -15.28
C SER A 121 11.49 -9.89 -16.15
N VAL A 122 11.57 -10.02 -17.48
CA VAL A 122 10.54 -9.52 -18.41
C VAL A 122 9.16 -10.09 -18.07
N ARG A 123 9.06 -11.41 -17.87
CA ARG A 123 7.80 -12.06 -17.49
C ARG A 123 7.26 -11.48 -16.18
N MET A 124 8.09 -11.41 -15.14
CA MET A 124 7.72 -10.91 -13.82
C MET A 124 7.25 -9.45 -13.88
N ILE A 125 7.99 -8.58 -14.58
CA ILE A 125 7.65 -7.15 -14.73
C ILE A 125 6.30 -6.97 -15.44
N ARG A 126 5.99 -7.79 -16.45
CA ARG A 126 4.70 -7.73 -17.14
C ARG A 126 3.51 -8.03 -16.21
N PHE A 127 3.65 -8.97 -15.28
CA PHE A 127 2.61 -9.22 -14.26
C PHE A 127 2.52 -8.06 -13.27
N ALA A 128 3.67 -7.54 -12.81
CA ALA A 128 3.68 -6.40 -11.89
C ALA A 128 3.03 -5.14 -12.49
N LEU A 129 3.21 -4.90 -13.79
CA LEU A 129 2.59 -3.76 -14.47
C LEU A 129 1.06 -3.86 -14.57
N LEU A 130 0.47 -5.06 -14.51
CA LEU A 130 -0.99 -5.21 -14.47
C LEU A 130 -1.54 -4.66 -13.15
N GLU A 131 -1.03 -5.17 -12.04
CA GLU A 131 -1.49 -4.79 -10.69
C GLU A 131 -1.12 -3.34 -10.36
N ILE A 132 0.08 -2.87 -10.73
CA ILE A 132 0.44 -1.44 -10.58
C ILE A 132 -0.48 -0.54 -11.41
N GLY A 133 -0.90 -0.99 -12.60
CA GLY A 133 -1.88 -0.28 -13.42
C GLY A 133 -3.24 -0.15 -12.73
N GLU A 134 -3.70 -1.22 -12.08
CA GLU A 134 -4.93 -1.20 -11.25
C GLU A 134 -4.79 -0.24 -10.06
N MET A 135 -3.66 -0.31 -9.34
CA MET A 135 -3.38 0.58 -8.20
C MET A 135 -3.43 2.06 -8.60
N LEU A 136 -2.87 2.39 -9.76
CA LEU A 136 -2.87 3.75 -10.31
C LEU A 136 -4.27 4.19 -10.73
N ALA A 137 -5.05 3.32 -11.38
CA ALA A 137 -6.41 3.63 -11.79
C ALA A 137 -7.32 3.93 -10.58
N LEU A 138 -7.24 3.08 -9.54
CA LEU A 138 -7.99 3.26 -8.31
C LEU A 138 -7.51 4.49 -7.53
N GLY A 139 -6.19 4.69 -7.46
CA GLY A 139 -5.58 5.86 -6.84
C GLY A 139 -5.99 7.17 -7.50
N GLN A 140 -6.04 7.21 -8.84
CA GLN A 140 -6.49 8.39 -9.57
C GLN A 140 -7.98 8.68 -9.33
N ALA A 141 -8.83 7.65 -9.34
CA ALA A 141 -10.25 7.80 -9.01
C ALA A 141 -10.44 8.36 -7.59
N THR A 142 -9.66 7.85 -6.64
CA THR A 142 -9.64 8.29 -5.24
C THR A 142 -9.21 9.75 -5.11
N ILE A 143 -8.14 10.16 -5.78
CA ILE A 143 -7.65 11.54 -5.76
C ILE A 143 -8.70 12.49 -6.34
N ASN A 144 -9.34 12.11 -7.44
CA ASN A 144 -10.37 12.93 -8.08
C ASN A 144 -11.56 13.21 -7.14
N GLU A 145 -11.89 12.25 -6.26
CA GLU A 145 -12.99 12.38 -5.30
C GLU A 145 -12.57 13.14 -4.04
N LEU A 146 -11.40 12.82 -3.47
CA LEU A 146 -11.03 13.25 -2.12
C LEU A 146 -10.13 14.50 -2.06
N VAL A 147 -9.48 14.87 -3.17
CA VAL A 147 -8.49 15.95 -3.19
C VAL A 147 -9.01 17.17 -3.94
N ASN A 148 -9.20 18.28 -3.24
CA ASN A 148 -9.55 19.55 -3.87
C ASN A 148 -8.33 20.38 -4.30
N GLU A 149 -8.57 21.38 -5.16
CA GLU A 149 -7.53 22.25 -5.73
C GLU A 149 -6.73 23.01 -4.66
N LYS A 150 -7.39 23.43 -3.57
CA LYS A 150 -6.72 24.13 -2.46
C LYS A 150 -5.72 23.21 -1.75
N GLN A 151 -6.11 21.99 -1.41
CA GLN A 151 -5.23 21.02 -0.77
C GLN A 151 -4.08 20.60 -1.70
N ARG A 152 -4.37 20.42 -2.99
CA ARG A 152 -3.36 20.18 -4.02
C ARG A 152 -2.35 21.32 -4.10
N THR A 153 -2.81 22.57 -4.09
CA THR A 153 -1.96 23.77 -4.11
C THR A 153 -1.06 23.83 -2.88
N GLN A 154 -1.60 23.55 -1.70
CA GLN A 154 -0.86 23.50 -0.44
C GLN A 154 0.24 22.43 -0.45
N SER A 155 0.01 21.32 -1.17
CA SER A 155 0.96 20.20 -1.26
C SER A 155 2.05 20.40 -2.32
N GLN A 156 1.96 21.42 -3.20
CA GLN A 156 2.86 21.57 -4.36
C GLN A 156 4.35 21.66 -3.99
N SER A 157 4.68 22.42 -2.94
CA SER A 157 6.07 22.54 -2.49
C SER A 157 6.65 21.18 -2.07
N TRP A 158 5.85 20.38 -1.37
CA TRP A 158 6.25 19.06 -0.91
C TRP A 158 6.31 18.05 -2.06
N LEU A 159 5.37 18.08 -3.01
CA LEU A 159 5.46 17.29 -4.24
C LEU A 159 6.71 17.64 -5.07
N GLY A 160 7.12 18.91 -5.08
CA GLY A 160 8.38 19.33 -5.68
C GLY A 160 9.60 18.66 -5.04
N LEU A 161 9.61 18.53 -3.71
CA LEU A 161 10.65 17.79 -2.97
C LEU A 161 10.67 16.31 -3.35
N LEU A 162 9.51 15.65 -3.44
CA LEU A 162 9.45 14.24 -3.83
C LEU A 162 9.96 14.02 -5.26
N ASN A 163 9.58 14.89 -6.20
CA ASN A 163 10.07 14.83 -7.57
C ASN A 163 11.59 15.08 -7.65
N GLN A 164 12.13 15.96 -6.82
CA GLN A 164 13.58 16.18 -6.71
C GLN A 164 14.30 14.92 -6.20
N CYS A 165 13.70 14.18 -5.26
CA CYS A 165 14.24 12.89 -4.81
C CYS A 165 14.34 11.89 -5.95
N LEU A 166 13.29 11.77 -6.77
CA LEU A 166 13.29 10.88 -7.93
C LEU A 166 14.35 11.29 -8.95
N ALA A 167 14.39 12.58 -9.32
CA ALA A 167 15.38 13.10 -10.27
C ALA A 167 16.82 12.83 -9.83
N ASN A 168 17.12 12.99 -8.54
CA ASN A 168 18.44 12.69 -7.97
C ASN A 168 18.74 11.19 -7.96
N ALA A 169 17.73 10.35 -7.72
CA ALA A 169 17.89 8.90 -7.70
C ALA A 169 18.12 8.32 -9.11
N ASP A 170 17.62 8.98 -10.15
CA ASP A 170 17.75 8.54 -11.54
C ASP A 170 18.93 9.20 -12.28
N ALA A 171 19.53 10.26 -11.71
CA ALA A 171 20.70 10.92 -12.27
C ALA A 171 21.89 9.94 -12.42
N THR A 172 22.31 9.71 -13.68
CA THR A 172 23.52 8.96 -14.02
C THR A 172 24.66 9.92 -14.37
N GLY A 173 25.73 9.94 -13.59
CA GLY A 173 26.89 10.83 -13.79
C GLY A 173 26.78 12.16 -13.04
N GLU A 174 27.75 13.06 -13.25
CA GLU A 174 27.70 14.44 -12.73
C GLU A 174 26.77 15.28 -13.63
N PRO A 175 25.82 16.02 -13.05
CA PRO A 175 26.08 17.02 -12.03
C PRO A 175 25.88 16.53 -10.59
N ALA A 176 26.39 17.31 -9.64
CA ALA A 176 26.21 17.04 -8.21
C ALA A 176 24.71 16.95 -7.88
N GLN A 177 24.31 15.80 -7.32
CA GLN A 177 22.96 15.58 -6.77
C GLN A 177 22.59 16.76 -5.85
N GLN A 178 21.40 17.32 -6.06
CA GLN A 178 20.97 18.46 -5.25
C GLN A 178 20.69 17.99 -3.82
N THR A 179 21.11 18.76 -2.81
CA THR A 179 20.81 18.40 -1.42
C THR A 179 19.31 18.52 -1.17
N VAL A 180 18.66 17.42 -0.82
CA VAL A 180 17.24 17.41 -0.42
C VAL A 180 17.14 17.49 1.10
N LYS A 181 16.43 18.51 1.60
CA LYS A 181 16.14 18.65 3.03
C LYS A 181 14.81 17.99 3.35
N ARG A 182 14.80 17.02 4.26
CA ARG A 182 13.58 16.37 4.78
C ARG A 182 12.61 17.41 5.36
N GLN A 183 11.33 17.28 5.03
CA GLN A 183 10.25 18.15 5.48
C GLN A 183 9.39 17.41 6.50
N HIS A 184 8.59 16.44 6.06
CA HIS A 184 7.70 15.67 6.94
C HIS A 184 8.46 14.58 7.70
N SER A 185 9.56 14.08 7.14
CA SER A 185 10.44 13.07 7.76
C SER A 185 11.65 13.65 8.48
N ALA A 186 11.61 14.94 8.86
CA ALA A 186 12.68 15.57 9.63
C ALA A 186 12.93 14.87 10.98
N THR A 187 11.88 14.28 11.56
CA THR A 187 11.96 13.32 12.66
C THR A 187 11.61 11.91 12.15
N PRO A 188 12.20 10.85 12.73
CA PRO A 188 11.81 9.49 12.38
C PRO A 188 10.31 9.26 12.57
N TYR A 189 9.67 8.62 11.58
CA TYR A 189 8.27 8.24 11.65
C TYR A 189 8.01 7.36 12.88
N GLN A 190 6.93 7.66 13.60
CA GLN A 190 6.41 6.82 14.68
C GLN A 190 5.09 6.21 14.21
N TYR A 191 4.98 4.89 14.35
CA TYR A 191 3.76 4.18 14.00
C TYR A 191 2.60 4.61 14.89
N ASP A 192 1.46 4.90 14.27
CA ASP A 192 0.20 5.22 14.95
C ASP A 192 -0.79 4.08 14.73
N GLY A 193 -0.88 3.20 15.73
CA GLY A 193 -1.79 2.07 15.74
C GLY A 193 -3.20 2.41 16.24
N VAL A 194 -3.51 3.67 16.55
CA VAL A 194 -4.84 4.04 17.05
C VAL A 194 -5.86 4.01 15.90
N PRO A 195 -6.89 3.15 15.97
CA PRO A 195 -7.92 3.11 14.95
C PRO A 195 -8.68 4.44 14.87
N ARG A 196 -8.71 5.02 13.67
CA ARG A 196 -9.61 6.13 13.31
C ARG A 196 -10.62 5.61 12.31
N ARG A 197 -11.89 5.96 12.51
CA ARG A 197 -12.97 5.58 11.62
C ARG A 197 -13.84 6.80 11.34
N ASP A 198 -14.44 6.84 10.16
CA ASP A 198 -15.40 7.87 9.79
C ASP A 198 -16.76 7.68 10.50
N GLU A 199 -17.70 8.59 10.26
CA GLU A 199 -18.97 8.70 10.99
C GLU A 199 -19.87 7.46 10.92
N ARG A 200 -19.64 6.61 9.91
CA ARG A 200 -20.27 5.29 9.71
C ARG A 200 -19.99 4.31 10.83
N PHE A 201 -18.82 4.41 11.45
CA PHE A 201 -18.37 3.49 12.50
C PHE A 201 -18.18 4.22 13.84
N PRO A 202 -19.26 4.70 14.49
CA PRO A 202 -19.17 5.52 15.71
C PRO A 202 -18.62 4.77 16.93
N ASP A 203 -18.69 3.43 16.92
CA ASP A 203 -18.06 2.57 17.91
C ASP A 203 -16.75 2.00 17.34
N PRO A 204 -15.58 2.53 17.75
CA PRO A 204 -14.29 2.10 17.24
C PRO A 204 -13.83 0.74 17.79
N TYR A 205 -14.54 0.15 18.78
CA TYR A 205 -14.13 -1.11 19.42
C TYR A 205 -15.14 -2.24 19.25
N ASN A 206 -16.16 -2.08 18.41
CA ASN A 206 -17.13 -3.12 18.04
C ASN A 206 -17.87 -3.79 19.21
N MET A 207 -18.13 -3.06 20.29
CA MET A 207 -18.77 -3.56 21.51
C MET A 207 -20.31 -3.53 21.47
N GLY A 208 -20.92 -2.97 20.42
CA GLY A 208 -22.35 -2.62 20.41
C GLY A 208 -23.36 -3.75 20.18
N VAL A 209 -23.01 -4.87 19.51
CA VAL A 209 -24.00 -5.87 19.05
C VAL A 209 -23.47 -7.30 19.17
N ASN A 210 -24.21 -8.17 19.86
CA ASN A 210 -23.97 -9.63 19.84
C ASN A 210 -24.70 -10.26 18.65
N ALA A 211 -24.07 -10.21 17.47
CA ALA A 211 -24.65 -10.75 16.23
C ALA A 211 -24.97 -12.25 16.31
N GLU A 212 -24.14 -13.03 17.02
CA GLU A 212 -24.32 -14.48 17.17
C GLU A 212 -25.63 -14.84 17.86
N SER A 213 -25.98 -14.12 18.93
CA SER A 213 -27.25 -14.32 19.64
C SER A 213 -28.47 -14.16 18.73
N PHE A 214 -28.42 -13.22 17.78
CA PHE A 214 -29.48 -12.99 16.80
C PHE A 214 -29.48 -14.06 15.69
N LEU A 215 -28.31 -14.43 15.19
CA LEU A 215 -28.16 -15.40 14.09
C LEU A 215 -28.63 -16.81 14.49
N TYR A 216 -28.36 -17.22 15.72
CA TYR A 216 -28.67 -18.56 16.21
C TYR A 216 -30.07 -18.69 16.82
N ASP A 217 -30.79 -17.59 17.04
CA ASP A 217 -32.18 -17.66 17.53
C ASP A 217 -33.12 -18.12 16.40
N GLU A 218 -33.74 -19.29 16.59
CA GLU A 218 -34.68 -19.91 15.64
C GLU A 218 -35.95 -19.08 15.41
N GLN A 219 -36.26 -18.11 16.29
CA GLN A 219 -37.44 -17.25 16.15
C GLN A 219 -37.33 -16.25 14.99
N TYR A 220 -36.12 -15.89 14.58
CA TYR A 220 -35.91 -14.95 13.48
C TYR A 220 -35.92 -15.65 12.11
N PRO A 221 -36.61 -15.10 11.10
CA PRO A 221 -36.60 -15.65 9.75
C PRO A 221 -35.22 -15.48 9.08
N PRO A 222 -34.95 -16.21 7.97
CA PRO A 222 -33.65 -16.17 7.28
C PRO A 222 -33.23 -14.78 6.75
N GLU A 223 -34.18 -13.97 6.29
CA GLU A 223 -33.91 -12.66 5.68
C GLU A 223 -33.21 -11.68 6.65
N PRO A 224 -33.73 -11.38 7.86
CA PRO A 224 -33.02 -10.51 8.80
C PRO A 224 -31.70 -11.11 9.30
N LYS A 225 -31.56 -12.44 9.33
CA LYS A 225 -30.28 -13.09 9.65
C LYS A 225 -29.22 -12.80 8.59
N THR A 226 -29.62 -12.72 7.32
CA THR A 226 -28.72 -12.34 6.22
C THR A 226 -28.20 -10.91 6.40
N LEU A 227 -29.09 -9.98 6.76
CA LEU A 227 -28.69 -8.60 7.08
C LEU A 227 -27.75 -8.53 8.29
N MET A 228 -28.03 -9.32 9.34
CA MET A 228 -27.15 -9.42 10.50
C MET A 228 -25.78 -10.00 10.15
N MET A 229 -25.70 -10.95 9.20
CA MET A 229 -24.42 -11.45 8.70
C MET A 229 -23.64 -10.36 7.96
N PHE A 230 -24.30 -9.59 7.09
CA PHE A 230 -23.65 -8.46 6.41
C PHE A 230 -23.16 -7.40 7.39
N TYR A 231 -24.00 -7.05 8.37
CA TYR A 231 -23.61 -6.13 9.46
C TYR A 231 -22.41 -6.64 10.24
N LYS A 232 -22.42 -7.92 10.66
CA LYS A 232 -21.29 -8.53 11.37
C LYS A 232 -20.01 -8.43 10.55
N ARG A 233 -20.07 -8.80 9.26
CA ARG A 233 -18.92 -8.74 8.35
C ARG A 233 -18.40 -7.33 8.18
N LEU A 234 -19.27 -6.37 7.87
CA LEU A 234 -18.90 -4.96 7.75
C LEU A 234 -18.17 -4.43 8.99
N ARG A 235 -18.63 -4.83 10.18
CA ARG A 235 -18.02 -4.45 11.45
C ARG A 235 -16.68 -5.14 11.74
N GLU A 236 -16.29 -6.17 10.98
CA GLU A 236 -14.94 -6.79 11.06
C GLU A 236 -13.83 -5.87 10.51
N ILE A 237 -14.10 -4.58 10.26
CA ILE A 237 -13.11 -3.54 9.95
C ILE A 237 -11.97 -3.44 10.99
N ASP A 238 -12.21 -3.84 12.24
CA ASP A 238 -11.18 -3.94 13.29
C ASP A 238 -10.13 -4.99 12.99
N VAL A 239 -10.48 -6.06 12.27
CA VAL A 239 -9.57 -7.16 12.00
C VAL A 239 -8.44 -6.72 11.06
N PRO A 240 -8.69 -6.03 9.93
CA PRO A 240 -7.63 -5.41 9.13
C PRO A 240 -6.77 -4.41 9.91
N GLU A 241 -7.37 -3.62 10.81
CA GLU A 241 -6.64 -2.67 11.65
C GLU A 241 -5.65 -3.39 12.58
N MET A 242 -6.12 -4.44 13.28
CA MET A 242 -5.31 -5.29 14.13
C MET A 242 -4.19 -6.00 13.34
N MET A 243 -4.53 -6.58 12.19
CA MET A 243 -3.58 -7.29 11.34
C MET A 243 -2.47 -6.34 10.85
N SER A 244 -2.83 -5.12 10.45
CA SER A 244 -1.86 -4.07 10.11
C SER A 244 -0.91 -3.75 11.27
N SER A 245 -1.43 -3.62 12.49
CA SER A 245 -0.61 -3.40 13.69
C SER A 245 0.35 -4.54 13.97
N ILE A 246 -0.09 -5.79 13.88
CA ILE A 246 0.79 -6.95 14.04
C ILE A 246 1.94 -6.91 13.02
N ILE A 247 1.65 -6.57 11.77
CA ILE A 247 2.66 -6.44 10.70
C ILE A 247 3.64 -5.30 11.02
N ALA A 248 3.14 -4.12 11.38
CA ALA A 248 3.95 -2.92 11.64
C ALA A 248 4.86 -3.06 12.87
N GLU A 249 4.34 -3.67 13.94
CA GLU A 249 5.01 -3.80 15.24
C GLU A 249 5.92 -5.03 15.35
N THR A 250 5.98 -5.85 14.30
CA THR A 250 6.84 -7.05 14.26
C THR A 250 7.98 -6.90 13.23
N PRO A 251 8.95 -5.98 13.46
CA PRO A 251 10.06 -5.76 12.54
C PRO A 251 11.05 -6.95 12.54
N GLY A 252 11.84 -7.07 11.47
CA GLY A 252 12.98 -7.99 11.39
C GLY A 252 12.62 -9.46 11.11
N LYS A 253 11.38 -9.77 10.73
CA LYS A 253 11.01 -11.12 10.28
C LYS A 253 11.46 -11.39 8.83
N PRO A 254 11.57 -12.67 8.42
CA PRO A 254 11.75 -13.02 7.00
C PRO A 254 10.59 -12.51 6.15
N TRP A 255 10.84 -12.22 4.86
CA TRP A 255 9.80 -11.67 3.99
C TRP A 255 8.56 -12.56 3.85
N ASP A 256 8.72 -13.89 3.89
CA ASP A 256 7.57 -14.81 3.85
C ASP A 256 6.57 -14.56 4.98
N TYR A 257 7.02 -14.14 6.17
CA TYR A 257 6.12 -13.73 7.24
C TYR A 257 5.28 -12.52 6.81
N TYR A 258 5.91 -11.47 6.27
CA TYR A 258 5.18 -10.29 5.81
C TYR A 258 4.24 -10.62 4.65
N ARG A 259 4.65 -11.48 3.71
CA ARG A 259 3.77 -11.95 2.63
C ARG A 259 2.54 -12.65 3.17
N ASP A 260 2.73 -13.65 4.03
CA ASP A 260 1.63 -14.48 4.54
C ASP A 260 0.68 -13.68 5.45
N MET A 261 1.21 -12.79 6.29
CA MET A 261 0.41 -11.92 7.15
C MET A 261 -0.34 -10.85 6.36
N THR A 262 0.26 -10.31 5.28
CA THR A 262 -0.41 -9.34 4.42
C THR A 262 -1.51 -10.00 3.57
N ARG A 263 -1.32 -11.26 3.16
CA ARG A 263 -2.39 -12.05 2.55
C ARG A 263 -3.57 -12.20 3.51
N GLN A 264 -3.31 -12.52 4.79
CA GLN A 264 -4.36 -12.57 5.80
C GLN A 264 -5.03 -11.20 6.01
N LEU A 265 -4.26 -10.11 6.10
CA LEU A 265 -4.81 -8.74 6.14
C LEU A 265 -5.80 -8.50 4.99
N TRP A 266 -5.43 -8.87 3.76
CA TRP A 266 -6.31 -8.72 2.61
C TRP A 266 -7.53 -9.64 2.66
N ASP A 267 -7.39 -10.87 3.14
CA ASP A 267 -8.52 -11.78 3.34
C ASP A 267 -9.56 -11.17 4.29
N GLU A 268 -9.12 -10.56 5.41
CA GLU A 268 -10.01 -9.92 6.38
C GLU A 268 -10.62 -8.62 5.86
N ALA A 269 -9.87 -7.83 5.09
CA ALA A 269 -10.42 -6.64 4.42
C ALA A 269 -11.55 -7.04 3.45
N ARG A 270 -11.35 -8.11 2.66
CA ARG A 270 -12.41 -8.64 1.78
C ARG A 270 -13.60 -9.15 2.57
N HIS A 271 -13.42 -9.77 3.74
CA HIS A 271 -14.55 -10.16 4.58
C HIS A 271 -15.40 -8.94 4.98
N ALA A 272 -14.76 -7.83 5.38
CA ALA A 272 -15.48 -6.59 5.67
C ALA A 272 -16.23 -6.06 4.44
N MET A 273 -15.57 -6.00 3.28
CA MET A 273 -16.17 -5.57 2.02
C MET A 273 -17.35 -6.45 1.58
N MET A 274 -17.34 -7.75 1.86
CA MET A 274 -18.49 -8.62 1.57
C MET A 274 -19.74 -8.20 2.35
N GLY A 275 -19.58 -7.63 3.55
CA GLY A 275 -20.68 -7.06 4.33
C GLY A 275 -21.28 -5.84 3.65
N GLU A 276 -20.44 -4.88 3.28
CA GLU A 276 -20.81 -3.68 2.51
C GLU A 276 -21.52 -4.05 1.20
N VAL A 277 -20.91 -4.90 0.37
CA VAL A 277 -21.47 -5.30 -0.93
C VAL A 277 -22.82 -6.01 -0.75
N GLY A 278 -22.98 -6.75 0.35
CA GLY A 278 -24.26 -7.36 0.71
C GLY A 278 -25.38 -6.34 0.90
N PHE A 279 -25.11 -5.24 1.60
CA PHE A 279 -26.07 -4.13 1.76
C PHE A 279 -26.34 -3.40 0.43
N ILE A 280 -25.30 -3.07 -0.32
CA ILE A 280 -25.41 -2.39 -1.63
C ILE A 280 -26.26 -3.21 -2.60
N ASN A 281 -26.05 -4.52 -2.66
CA ASN A 281 -26.82 -5.42 -3.54
C ASN A 281 -28.32 -5.46 -3.19
N LEU A 282 -28.68 -5.17 -1.94
CA LEU A 282 -30.07 -5.07 -1.50
C LEU A 282 -30.64 -3.65 -1.62
N GLY A 283 -29.86 -2.67 -2.09
CA GLY A 283 -30.26 -1.27 -2.15
C GLY A 283 -30.48 -0.65 -0.77
N ILE A 284 -29.76 -1.15 0.24
CA ILE A 284 -29.84 -0.67 1.62
C ILE A 284 -28.60 0.18 1.89
N ASP A 285 -28.82 1.43 2.28
CA ASP A 285 -27.74 2.26 2.81
C ASP A 285 -27.30 1.70 4.17
N TRP A 286 -26.00 1.54 4.34
CA TRP A 286 -25.40 1.09 5.58
C TRP A 286 -24.69 2.27 6.26
N PRO A 287 -24.99 2.56 7.54
CA PRO A 287 -24.15 3.39 8.38
C PRO A 287 -22.95 2.55 8.80
#